data_AF-A0A1I8GR54-F1
#
_entry.id   AF-A0A1I8GR54-F1
#
_cell.length_a   1.000
_cell.length_b   1.000
_cell.length_c   1.000
_cell.angle_alpha   90.00
_cell.angle_beta   90.00
_cell.angle_gamma   90.00
#
_symmetry.space_group_name_H-M   'P 1'
#
loop_
_entity.id
_entity.type
_entity.pdbx_description
1 polymer ?
#
loop_
_entity_poly.entity_id
_entity_poly.type
_entity_poly.pdbx_seq_one_letter_code
_entity_poly.pdbx_strand_id
1 'polypeptide(L)'
;ESRQRWLLSNWLVDKAYSTYVNQSNSSANIHGARLSTDCLVKRRASRNIESAILQLAASDLGMIEKVVQKPSVNFSFTLSHLYADSIVPFANWSLGEGFRQLPNASTLHRSIQQAFVSSQNLSVATKIYPPFVMYRTEDNDGNPLSGNDRWYGHSIELFRRIAELSGLKYTIHHVFDNHFGSIVNSSGNIEQWNGLVYELMNNMADVAVGPITVTYERER
;
A
#
# COMPACT_ATOMS: atom_id res chain seq x y z
N GLU A 1 20.16 2.95 -11.01
CA GLU A 1 20.07 4.43 -10.98
C GLU A 1 19.25 4.99 -9.83
N SER A 2 18.09 4.43 -9.49
CA SER A 2 17.20 4.94 -8.41
C SER A 2 17.85 4.99 -7.02
N ARG A 3 18.72 4.01 -6.69
CA ARG A 3 19.49 3.99 -5.42
C ARG A 3 20.54 5.11 -5.35
N GLN A 4 21.14 5.48 -6.48
CA GLN A 4 22.10 6.59 -6.51
C GLN A 4 21.40 7.95 -6.40
N ARG A 5 20.21 8.10 -6.99
CA ARG A 5 19.39 9.31 -6.83
C ARG A 5 18.92 9.50 -5.38
N TRP A 6 18.55 8.42 -4.70
CA TRP A 6 18.18 8.44 -3.28
C TRP A 6 19.36 8.81 -2.37
N LEU A 7 20.54 8.23 -2.62
CA LEU A 7 21.76 8.56 -1.86
C LEU A 7 22.20 10.02 -2.06
N LEU A 8 22.06 10.55 -3.28
CA LEU A 8 22.36 11.94 -3.58
C LEU A 8 21.38 12.90 -2.88
N SER A 9 20.08 12.55 -2.87
CA SER A 9 19.04 13.31 -2.16
C SER A 9 19.30 13.34 -0.65
N ASN A 10 19.60 12.19 -0.04
CA ASN A 10 19.91 12.12 1.38
C ASN A 10 21.17 12.91 1.73
N TRP A 11 22.22 12.81 0.91
CA TRP A 11 23.45 13.57 1.13
C TRP A 11 23.24 15.08 1.03
N LEU A 12 22.41 15.55 0.09
CA LEU A 12 22.09 16.97 -0.04
C LEU A 12 21.30 17.51 1.15
N VAL A 13 20.34 16.74 1.65
CA VAL A 13 19.54 17.10 2.84
C VAL A 13 20.42 17.14 4.09
N ASP A 14 21.31 16.16 4.27
CA ASP A 14 22.21 16.07 5.42
C ASP A 14 23.26 17.20 5.42
N LYS A 15 23.73 17.58 4.22
CA LYS A 15 24.65 18.70 4.03
C LYS A 15 23.97 20.06 4.25
N ALA A 16 22.72 20.22 3.81
CA ALA A 16 21.94 21.43 4.08
C ALA A 16 21.62 21.58 5.57
N TYR A 17 21.27 20.49 6.24
CA TYR A 17 20.99 20.45 7.67
C TYR A 17 22.23 20.78 8.51
N SER A 18 23.37 20.15 8.22
CA SER A 18 24.65 20.45 8.89
C SER A 18 25.14 21.88 8.63
N THR A 19 24.83 22.47 7.47
CA THR A 19 25.14 23.88 7.19
C THR A 19 24.26 24.84 7.99
N TYR A 20 23.00 24.50 8.22
CA TYR A 20 22.07 25.28 9.05
C TYR A 20 22.43 25.21 10.54
N VAL A 21 22.77 24.02 11.04
CA VAL A 21 23.21 23.81 12.43
C VAL A 21 24.53 24.52 12.72
N ASN A 22 25.42 24.64 11.73
CA ASN A 22 26.69 25.35 11.87
C ASN A 22 26.59 26.89 11.71
N GLN A 23 25.41 27.45 11.39
CA GLN A 23 25.21 28.91 11.35
C GLN A 23 24.84 29.51 12.71
N SER A 24 24.59 28.70 13.75
CA SER A 24 24.61 29.18 15.13
C SER A 24 26.04 29.19 15.67
N ASN A 25 26.69 30.34 15.52
CA ASN A 25 27.97 30.76 16.12
C ASN A 25 29.25 29.98 15.72
N SER A 26 29.96 30.56 14.75
CA SER A 26 31.44 30.75 14.69
C SER A 26 32.12 30.24 13.41
N SER A 27 33.14 31.01 13.03
CA SER A 27 33.92 31.01 11.78
C SER A 27 34.49 29.67 11.32
N ALA A 28 34.30 29.34 10.03
CA ALA A 28 35.21 28.44 9.32
C ALA A 28 35.31 28.77 7.82
N ASN A 29 36.55 29.05 7.38
CA ASN A 29 36.97 29.15 5.98
C ASN A 29 36.90 27.77 5.29
N ILE A 30 36.59 27.75 3.99
CA ILE A 30 36.68 26.52 3.19
C ILE A 30 37.60 26.76 1.99
N HIS A 31 38.76 26.09 1.99
CA HIS A 31 39.56 25.83 0.79
C HIS A 31 38.96 24.64 0.02
N GLY A 32 38.98 24.73 -1.31
CA GLY A 32 38.01 24.08 -2.19
C GLY A 32 38.30 22.64 -2.64
N ALA A 33 37.25 22.03 -3.19
CA ALA A 33 37.32 20.94 -4.15
C ALA A 33 36.96 21.49 -5.54
N ARG A 34 37.83 21.23 -6.52
CA ARG A 34 37.70 21.64 -7.93
C ARG A 34 36.44 21.05 -8.56
N LEU A 35 35.47 21.90 -8.85
CA LEU A 35 34.58 21.70 -9.99
C LEU A 35 35.37 22.05 -11.25
N SER A 36 35.46 21.10 -12.18
CA SER A 36 35.99 21.36 -13.52
C SER A 36 35.22 22.52 -14.13
N THR A 37 35.93 23.62 -14.37
CA THR A 37 35.38 24.85 -14.93
C THR A 37 35.32 24.72 -16.44
N ASP A 38 34.17 24.31 -16.95
CA ASP A 38 33.66 24.86 -18.21
C ASP A 38 32.27 25.43 -17.96
N CYS A 39 32.20 26.37 -17.02
CA CYS A 39 31.14 27.34 -16.99
C CYS A 39 31.81 28.71 -16.90
N LEU A 40 31.72 29.46 -17.99
CA LEU A 40 32.14 30.86 -18.11
C LEU A 40 31.28 31.76 -17.21
N VAL A 41 31.22 31.49 -15.91
CA VAL A 41 30.59 32.39 -14.95
C VAL A 41 31.59 33.49 -14.64
N LYS A 42 31.56 34.55 -15.45
CA LYS A 42 32.12 35.84 -15.07
C LYS A 42 31.58 36.18 -13.67
N ARG A 43 32.46 36.31 -12.68
CA ARG A 43 32.13 36.85 -11.35
C ARG A 43 31.45 38.22 -11.53
N ARG A 44 30.13 38.23 -11.53
CA ARG A 44 29.32 39.44 -11.36
C ARG A 44 28.73 39.42 -9.95
N ALA A 45 28.65 40.61 -9.39
CA ALA A 45 28.39 40.93 -7.99
C ALA A 45 27.38 40.01 -7.27
N SER A 46 27.69 39.78 -5.99
CA SER A 46 26.97 39.02 -4.95
C SER A 46 25.42 39.03 -5.01
N ARG A 47 24.79 40.07 -5.55
CA ARG A 47 23.32 40.17 -5.67
C ARG A 47 22.68 39.12 -6.60
N ASN A 48 23.46 38.46 -7.46
CA ASN A 48 22.93 37.52 -8.46
C ASN A 48 23.02 36.03 -8.07
N ILE A 49 23.74 35.69 -7.00
CA ILE A 49 23.92 34.29 -6.59
C ILE A 49 22.70 33.81 -5.80
N GLU A 50 22.16 34.64 -4.91
CA GLU A 50 20.92 34.33 -4.18
C GLU A 50 19.74 34.14 -5.15
N SER A 51 19.60 35.02 -6.15
CA SER A 51 18.56 34.88 -7.17
C SER A 51 18.78 33.68 -8.08
N ALA A 52 20.03 33.34 -8.43
CA ALA A 52 20.33 32.14 -9.21
C ALA A 52 20.04 30.85 -8.42
N ILE A 53 20.38 30.78 -7.14
CA ILE A 53 20.07 29.63 -6.27
C ILE A 53 18.55 29.49 -6.08
N LEU A 54 17.84 30.59 -5.86
CA LEU A 54 16.38 30.58 -5.75
C LEU A 54 15.70 30.18 -7.08
N GLN A 55 16.24 30.60 -8.23
CA GLN A 55 15.74 30.17 -9.54
C GLN A 55 15.98 28.67 -9.80
N LEU A 56 17.16 28.16 -9.46
CA LEU A 56 17.49 26.73 -9.57
C LEU A 56 16.61 25.88 -8.63
N ALA A 57 16.41 26.33 -7.40
CA ALA A 57 15.55 25.62 -6.45
C ALA A 57 14.07 25.67 -6.87
N ALA A 58 13.59 26.80 -7.41
CA ALA A 58 12.23 26.91 -7.93
C ALA A 58 12.01 26.07 -9.21
N SER A 59 13.02 25.90 -10.07
CA SER A 59 12.92 25.07 -11.28
C SER A 59 12.92 23.58 -10.98
N ASP A 60 13.71 23.15 -9.99
CA ASP A 60 13.89 21.72 -9.70
C ASP A 60 12.91 21.18 -8.64
N LEU A 61 12.47 22.02 -7.68
CA LEU A 61 11.63 21.59 -6.55
C LEU A 61 10.17 22.09 -6.62
N GLY A 62 9.85 22.97 -7.58
CA GLY A 62 8.55 23.64 -7.62
C GLY A 62 8.47 24.88 -6.71
N MET A 63 7.48 25.73 -6.99
CA MET A 63 7.43 27.17 -6.70
C MET A 63 7.88 27.60 -5.29
N ILE A 64 8.97 28.37 -5.20
CA ILE A 64 9.40 29.08 -3.98
C ILE A 64 8.91 30.54 -4.06
N GLU A 65 7.92 30.91 -3.25
CA GLU A 65 7.56 32.32 -3.05
C GLU A 65 8.38 32.94 -1.90
N LYS A 66 8.86 34.17 -2.11
CA LYS A 66 9.69 34.88 -1.13
C LYS A 66 8.78 35.63 -0.14
N VAL A 67 8.57 35.09 1.06
CA VAL A 67 7.93 35.83 2.17
C VAL A 67 9.02 36.55 2.98
N VAL A 68 8.87 37.88 3.10
CA VAL A 68 9.89 38.88 3.47
C VAL A 68 10.56 38.71 4.86
N GLN A 69 10.20 37.72 5.68
CA GLN A 69 10.77 37.58 7.03
C GLN A 69 11.16 36.16 7.48
N LYS A 70 10.88 35.13 6.67
CA LYS A 70 11.35 33.75 6.92
C LYS A 70 11.29 33.01 5.58
N PRO A 71 12.35 32.31 5.14
CA PRO A 71 12.26 31.49 3.95
C PRO A 71 11.27 30.35 4.24
N SER A 72 10.03 30.51 3.81
CA SER A 72 9.05 29.44 3.76
C SER A 72 9.24 28.76 2.42
N VAL A 73 9.67 27.50 2.45
CA VAL A 73 9.72 26.67 1.24
C VAL A 73 8.28 26.22 0.99
N ASN A 74 7.66 26.75 -0.06
CA ASN A 74 6.34 26.29 -0.49
C ASN A 74 6.54 25.02 -1.33
N PHE A 75 6.52 23.86 -0.68
CA PHE A 75 6.55 22.57 -1.37
C PHE A 75 5.13 22.01 -1.51
N SER A 76 4.93 21.24 -2.57
CA SER A 76 3.68 20.52 -2.80
C SER A 76 3.97 19.05 -3.08
N PHE A 77 3.04 18.18 -2.70
CA PHE A 77 3.11 16.74 -2.96
C PHE A 77 1.90 16.28 -3.74
N THR A 78 2.09 15.31 -4.63
CA THR A 78 0.99 14.57 -5.24
C THR A 78 0.92 13.20 -4.58
N LEU A 79 -0.21 12.90 -3.94
CA LEU A 79 -0.53 11.55 -3.49
C LEU A 79 -1.10 10.77 -4.68
N SER A 80 -0.53 9.61 -4.97
CA SER A 80 -0.99 8.71 -6.03
C SER A 80 -1.24 7.31 -5.48
N HIS A 81 -2.26 6.63 -6.00
CA HIS A 81 -2.50 5.22 -5.77
C HIS A 81 -1.73 4.40 -6.80
N LEU A 82 -1.07 3.35 -6.34
CA LEU A 82 -0.40 2.37 -7.19
C LEU A 82 -1.34 1.18 -7.38
N TYR A 83 -1.64 0.87 -8.64
CA TYR A 83 -2.32 -0.34 -9.08
C TYR A 83 -1.33 -1.23 -9.83
N ALA A 84 -1.77 -2.43 -10.19
CA ALA A 84 -0.91 -3.42 -10.85
C ALA A 84 -0.31 -2.93 -12.18
N ASP A 85 -1.05 -2.08 -12.90
CA ASP A 85 -0.73 -1.61 -14.25
C ASP A 85 -0.47 -0.10 -14.34
N SER A 86 -0.78 0.66 -13.29
CA SER A 86 -0.85 2.12 -13.37
C SER A 86 -0.62 2.82 -12.04
N ILE A 87 -0.13 4.06 -12.11
CA ILE A 87 -0.07 5.00 -10.99
C ILE A 87 -1.07 6.11 -11.27
N VAL A 88 -2.05 6.29 -10.40
CA VAL A 88 -3.14 7.25 -10.60
C VAL A 88 -3.10 8.31 -9.50
N PRO A 89 -3.01 9.60 -9.83
CA PRO A 89 -3.02 10.66 -8.82
C PRO A 89 -4.39 10.73 -8.13
N PHE A 90 -4.36 10.89 -6.82
CA PHE A 90 -5.55 10.90 -5.97
C PHE A 90 -5.78 12.28 -5.34
N ALA A 91 -4.72 12.95 -4.92
CA ALA A 91 -4.81 14.24 -4.26
C ALA A 91 -3.52 15.03 -4.36
N ASN A 92 -3.63 16.33 -4.20
CA ASN A 92 -2.51 17.23 -4.03
C ASN A 92 -2.48 17.75 -2.60
N TRP A 93 -1.30 17.88 -2.04
CA TRP A 93 -1.09 18.55 -0.75
C TRP A 93 -0.20 19.77 -0.96
N SER A 94 -0.54 20.89 -0.34
CA SER A 94 0.29 22.10 -0.30
C SER A 94 0.27 22.72 1.09
N LEU A 95 1.27 23.55 1.41
CA LEU A 95 1.33 24.25 2.70
C LEU A 95 0.14 25.20 2.91
N GLY A 96 -0.34 25.85 1.84
CA GLY A 96 -1.41 26.85 1.91
C GLY A 96 -2.82 26.27 1.93
N GLU A 97 -3.05 25.15 1.24
CA GLU A 97 -4.40 24.59 1.09
C GLU A 97 -4.57 23.22 1.75
N GLY A 98 -3.49 22.63 2.27
CA GLY A 98 -3.51 21.29 2.83
C GLY A 98 -3.84 20.24 1.78
N PHE A 99 -4.50 19.15 2.20
CA PHE A 99 -4.88 18.05 1.33
C PHE A 99 -6.12 18.41 0.51
N ARG A 100 -5.97 18.42 -0.81
CA ARG A 100 -7.07 18.59 -1.76
C ARG A 100 -7.18 17.36 -2.64
N GLN A 101 -8.27 16.63 -2.45
CA GLN A 101 -8.61 15.51 -3.32
C GLN A 101 -8.86 16.00 -4.74
N LEU A 102 -8.33 15.28 -5.74
CA LEU A 102 -8.61 15.57 -7.13
C LEU A 102 -10.07 15.24 -7.46
N PRO A 103 -10.74 16.02 -8.33
CA PRO A 103 -12.10 15.72 -8.77
C PRO A 103 -12.20 14.27 -9.27
N ASN A 104 -13.26 13.56 -8.85
CA ASN A 104 -13.54 12.17 -9.21
C ASN A 104 -12.52 11.11 -8.75
N ALA A 105 -11.47 11.47 -8.00
CA ALA A 105 -10.45 10.52 -7.55
C ALA A 105 -11.03 9.35 -6.72
N SER A 106 -11.96 9.63 -5.80
CA SER A 106 -12.68 8.59 -5.04
C SER A 106 -13.46 7.63 -5.93
N THR A 107 -14.11 8.15 -6.98
CA THR A 107 -14.94 7.34 -7.88
C THR A 107 -14.06 6.47 -8.77
N LEU A 108 -12.98 7.04 -9.31
CA LEU A 108 -11.99 6.31 -10.10
C LEU A 108 -11.31 5.21 -9.26
N HIS A 109 -10.93 5.52 -8.02
CA HIS A 109 -10.36 4.53 -7.11
C HIS A 109 -11.32 3.36 -6.87
N ARG A 110 -12.59 3.66 -6.55
CA ARG A 110 -13.62 2.63 -6.36
C ARG A 110 -13.85 1.79 -7.62
N SER A 111 -13.90 2.39 -8.80
CA SER A 111 -14.11 1.63 -10.04
C SER A 111 -12.93 0.70 -10.36
N ILE A 112 -11.69 1.16 -10.15
CA ILE A 112 -10.50 0.33 -10.37
C ILE A 112 -10.46 -0.82 -9.36
N GLN A 113 -10.71 -0.52 -8.07
CA GLN A 113 -10.78 -1.55 -7.02
C GLN A 113 -11.88 -2.58 -7.32
N GLN A 114 -13.07 -2.14 -7.71
CA GLN A 114 -14.18 -3.04 -8.03
C GLN A 114 -13.88 -3.92 -9.26
N ALA A 115 -13.27 -3.35 -10.31
CA ALA A 115 -12.85 -4.10 -11.48
C ALA A 115 -11.78 -5.15 -11.13
N PHE A 116 -10.80 -4.78 -10.31
CA PHE A 116 -9.79 -5.71 -9.80
C PHE A 116 -10.43 -6.86 -9.02
N VAL A 117 -11.26 -6.54 -8.03
CA VAL A 117 -11.95 -7.53 -7.18
C VAL A 117 -12.82 -8.48 -8.01
N SER A 118 -13.55 -7.98 -9.00
CA SER A 118 -14.41 -8.80 -9.88
C SER A 118 -13.62 -9.70 -10.84
N SER A 119 -12.35 -9.37 -11.10
CA SER A 119 -11.46 -10.15 -11.97
C SER A 119 -10.79 -11.33 -11.25
N GLN A 120 -10.61 -11.23 -9.92
CA GLN A 120 -9.95 -12.24 -9.12
C GLN A 120 -10.89 -13.40 -8.81
N ASN A 121 -10.32 -14.60 -8.69
CA ASN A 121 -11.04 -15.78 -8.21
C ASN A 121 -10.57 -16.13 -6.81
N LEU A 122 -11.42 -15.90 -5.81
CA LEU A 122 -11.07 -16.14 -4.41
C LEU A 122 -11.07 -17.63 -4.06
N SER A 123 -10.02 -18.07 -3.40
CA SER A 123 -9.91 -19.40 -2.80
C SER A 123 -10.65 -19.42 -1.46
N VAL A 124 -11.71 -20.21 -1.35
CA VAL A 124 -12.58 -20.26 -0.16
C VAL A 124 -12.42 -21.60 0.54
N ALA A 125 -11.76 -21.59 1.69
CA ALA A 125 -11.58 -22.77 2.51
C ALA A 125 -12.80 -23.00 3.41
N THR A 126 -13.21 -24.26 3.52
CA THR A 126 -14.29 -24.63 4.43
C THR A 126 -14.05 -25.99 5.08
N LYS A 127 -14.77 -26.23 6.18
CA LYS A 127 -14.80 -27.51 6.87
C LYS A 127 -16.23 -28.01 6.93
N ILE A 128 -16.45 -29.28 6.58
CA ILE A 128 -17.78 -29.90 6.68
C ILE A 128 -18.24 -29.86 8.15
N TYR A 129 -19.35 -29.19 8.38
CA TYR A 129 -19.98 -29.03 9.69
C TYR A 129 -21.48 -28.79 9.51
N PRO A 130 -22.30 -29.85 9.46
CA PRO A 130 -23.75 -29.72 9.33
C PRO A 130 -24.37 -28.95 10.51
N PRO A 131 -25.40 -28.11 10.29
CA PRO A 131 -26.06 -27.78 9.02
C PRO A 131 -25.45 -26.55 8.30
N PHE A 132 -24.28 -26.08 8.74
CA PHE A 132 -23.66 -24.84 8.24
C PHE A 132 -22.91 -25.04 6.92
N VAL A 133 -22.18 -26.15 6.83
CA VAL A 133 -21.41 -26.54 5.65
C VAL A 133 -21.59 -28.03 5.43
N MET A 134 -22.08 -28.39 4.27
CA MET A 134 -22.36 -29.75 3.84
C MET A 134 -21.90 -29.93 2.40
N TYR A 135 -21.60 -31.18 2.05
CA TYR A 135 -21.09 -31.56 0.74
C TYR A 135 -21.98 -32.64 0.14
N ARG A 136 -22.31 -32.52 -1.15
CA ARG A 136 -23.04 -33.52 -1.93
C ARG A 136 -22.46 -33.64 -3.33
N THR A 137 -22.48 -34.84 -3.88
CA THR A 137 -22.00 -35.12 -5.23
C THR A 137 -23.11 -35.07 -6.28
N GLU A 138 -24.36 -35.21 -5.85
CA GLU A 138 -25.54 -35.28 -6.71
C GLU A 138 -26.65 -34.36 -6.18
N ASP A 139 -27.52 -33.89 -7.07
CA ASP A 139 -28.73 -33.17 -6.70
C ASP A 139 -29.84 -34.12 -6.21
N ASN A 140 -31.02 -33.58 -5.93
CA ASN A 140 -32.16 -34.36 -5.44
C ASN A 140 -32.72 -35.33 -6.51
N ASP A 141 -32.40 -35.09 -7.78
CA ASP A 141 -32.86 -35.87 -8.93
C ASP A 141 -31.80 -36.87 -9.42
N GLY A 142 -30.65 -36.95 -8.74
CA GLY A 142 -29.53 -37.84 -9.06
C GLY A 142 -28.56 -37.32 -10.13
N ASN A 143 -28.65 -36.04 -10.51
CA ASN A 143 -27.69 -35.46 -11.46
C ASN A 143 -26.39 -35.07 -10.75
N PRO A 144 -25.22 -35.31 -11.37
CA PRO A 144 -23.93 -34.99 -10.77
C PRO A 144 -23.73 -33.47 -10.68
N LEU A 145 -23.32 -33.00 -9.50
CA LEU A 145 -22.98 -31.61 -9.22
C LEU A 145 -21.48 -31.38 -9.42
N SER A 146 -21.11 -30.18 -9.87
CA SER A 146 -19.71 -29.82 -10.14
C SER A 146 -19.34 -28.49 -9.47
N GLY A 147 -18.03 -28.26 -9.29
CA GLY A 147 -17.52 -27.01 -8.73
C GLY A 147 -18.10 -26.68 -7.35
N ASN A 148 -18.63 -25.46 -7.22
CA ASN A 148 -19.18 -24.90 -5.98
C ASN A 148 -20.57 -25.44 -5.64
N ASP A 149 -21.32 -26.00 -6.60
CA ASP A 149 -22.69 -26.47 -6.39
C ASP A 149 -22.77 -27.73 -5.51
N ARG A 150 -21.62 -28.38 -5.33
CA ARG A 150 -21.41 -29.49 -4.40
C ARG A 150 -21.48 -29.04 -2.94
N TRP A 151 -21.27 -27.75 -2.67
CA TRP A 151 -21.26 -27.18 -1.32
C TRP A 151 -22.60 -26.48 -1.01
N TYR A 152 -23.17 -26.82 0.14
CA TYR A 152 -24.44 -26.26 0.59
C TYR A 152 -24.48 -26.15 2.12
N GLY A 153 -25.52 -25.52 2.66
CA GLY A 153 -25.67 -25.26 4.10
C GLY A 153 -25.76 -23.76 4.40
N HIS A 154 -26.05 -23.43 5.66
CA HIS A 154 -26.35 -22.06 6.07
C HIS A 154 -25.22 -21.07 5.78
N SER A 155 -23.97 -21.42 6.14
CA SER A 155 -22.81 -20.54 5.93
C SER A 155 -22.44 -20.39 4.46
N ILE A 156 -22.60 -21.46 3.68
CA ILE A 156 -22.34 -21.43 2.23
C ILE A 156 -23.34 -20.54 1.51
N GLU A 157 -24.62 -20.61 1.87
CA GLU A 157 -25.66 -19.78 1.25
C GLU A 157 -25.49 -18.29 1.59
N LEU A 158 -25.16 -18.00 2.85
CA LEU A 158 -24.84 -16.64 3.26
C LEU A 158 -23.66 -16.07 2.45
N PHE A 159 -22.58 -16.86 2.32
CA PHE A 159 -21.41 -16.44 1.54
C PHE A 159 -21.74 -16.27 0.06
N ARG A 160 -22.51 -17.20 -0.53
CA ARG A 160 -22.98 -17.10 -1.92
C ARG A 160 -23.71 -15.78 -2.16
N ARG A 161 -24.62 -15.38 -1.27
CA ARG A 161 -25.34 -14.10 -1.37
C ARG A 161 -24.41 -12.88 -1.27
N ILE A 162 -23.40 -12.93 -0.40
CA ILE A 162 -22.40 -11.86 -0.29
C ILE A 162 -21.56 -11.77 -1.58
N ALA A 163 -21.16 -12.91 -2.13
CA ALA A 163 -20.40 -12.98 -3.36
C ALA A 163 -21.20 -12.43 -4.55
N GLU A 164 -22.49 -12.76 -4.66
CA GLU A 164 -23.40 -12.21 -5.67
C GLU A 164 -23.54 -10.69 -5.59
N LEU A 165 -23.78 -10.15 -4.38
CA LEU A 165 -23.92 -8.71 -4.17
C LEU A 165 -22.63 -7.94 -4.46
N SER A 166 -21.49 -8.59 -4.26
CA SER A 166 -20.16 -7.99 -4.42
C SER A 166 -19.56 -8.23 -5.81
N GLY A 167 -20.14 -9.11 -6.62
CA GLY A 167 -19.58 -9.52 -7.92
C GLY A 167 -18.31 -10.37 -7.83
N LEU A 168 -18.14 -11.11 -6.74
CA LEU A 168 -16.95 -11.92 -6.47
C LEU A 168 -17.02 -13.28 -7.19
N LYS A 169 -15.93 -13.66 -7.85
CA LYS A 169 -15.73 -15.04 -8.29
C LYS A 169 -14.98 -15.79 -7.20
N TYR A 170 -15.36 -17.04 -6.97
CA TYR A 170 -14.74 -17.85 -5.93
C TYR A 170 -14.77 -19.34 -6.26
N THR A 171 -13.86 -20.11 -5.64
CA THR A 171 -13.85 -21.56 -5.65
C THR A 171 -13.80 -22.08 -4.23
N ILE A 172 -14.71 -22.99 -3.86
CA ILE A 172 -14.74 -23.59 -2.52
C ILE A 172 -13.94 -24.89 -2.51
N HIS A 173 -13.07 -25.06 -1.52
CA HIS A 173 -12.36 -26.29 -1.23
C HIS A 173 -12.47 -26.70 0.24
N HIS A 174 -12.27 -27.99 0.47
CA HIS A 174 -12.21 -28.54 1.82
C HIS A 174 -10.83 -28.29 2.44
N VAL A 175 -10.80 -27.92 3.71
CA VAL A 175 -9.56 -27.76 4.47
C VAL A 175 -8.71 -29.04 4.46
N PHE A 176 -7.40 -28.91 4.28
CA PHE A 176 -6.51 -30.06 4.05
C PHE A 176 -6.48 -31.09 5.19
N ASP A 177 -6.59 -30.65 6.45
CA ASP A 177 -6.46 -31.49 7.65
C ASP A 177 -7.77 -31.69 8.42
N ASN A 178 -8.90 -31.18 7.90
CA ASN A 178 -10.21 -31.21 8.58
C ASN A 178 -10.27 -30.49 9.95
N HIS A 179 -9.40 -29.52 10.22
CA HIS A 179 -9.42 -28.72 11.45
C HIS A 179 -9.88 -27.27 11.21
N PHE A 180 -10.48 -26.66 12.22
CA PHE A 180 -10.81 -25.22 12.17
C PHE A 180 -9.57 -24.35 12.36
N GLY A 181 -8.62 -24.82 13.15
CA GLY A 181 -7.41 -24.10 13.49
C GLY A 181 -7.21 -24.02 14.99
N SER A 182 -6.13 -24.65 15.43
CA SER A 182 -5.64 -24.72 16.79
C SER A 182 -4.11 -24.64 16.75
N ILE A 183 -3.51 -24.16 17.84
CA ILE A 183 -2.05 -24.12 17.97
C ILE A 183 -1.56 -25.55 18.20
N VAL A 184 -0.78 -26.07 17.25
CA VAL A 184 -0.22 -27.44 17.29
C VAL A 184 1.15 -27.46 17.96
N ASN A 185 1.89 -26.36 17.84
CA ASN A 185 3.19 -26.19 18.48
C ASN A 185 3.36 -24.72 18.86
N SER A 186 3.82 -24.49 20.09
CA SER A 186 4.24 -23.19 20.58
C SER A 186 5.69 -23.30 21.02
N SER A 187 6.61 -23.17 20.07
CA SER A 187 8.04 -23.20 20.34
C SER A 187 8.59 -21.77 20.33
N GLY A 188 8.87 -21.24 21.52
CA GLY A 188 9.30 -19.85 21.69
C GLY A 188 8.20 -18.86 21.32
N ASN A 189 8.52 -17.87 20.46
CA ASN A 189 7.56 -16.85 20.00
C ASN A 189 6.83 -17.23 18.70
N ILE A 190 6.97 -18.47 18.24
CA ILE A 190 6.36 -18.94 16.99
C ILE A 190 5.25 -19.93 17.34
N GLU A 191 4.01 -19.48 17.14
CA GLU A 191 2.81 -20.31 17.23
C GLU A 191 2.54 -20.92 15.85
N GLN A 192 2.54 -22.24 15.77
CA GLN A 192 2.17 -22.96 14.57
C GLN A 192 0.70 -23.34 14.63
N TRP A 193 -0.08 -22.80 13.69
CA TRP A 193 -1.49 -23.11 13.51
C TRP A 193 -1.69 -24.31 12.59
N ASN A 194 -2.86 -24.93 12.67
CA ASN A 194 -3.36 -25.89 11.67
C ASN A 194 -4.69 -25.40 11.08
N GLY A 195 -5.36 -26.26 10.29
CA GLY A 195 -6.71 -26.02 9.83
C GLY A 195 -6.90 -24.79 8.95
N LEU A 196 -8.12 -24.26 8.99
CA LEU A 196 -8.50 -23.06 8.23
C LEU A 196 -7.61 -21.86 8.60
N VAL A 197 -7.24 -21.70 9.87
CA VAL A 197 -6.34 -20.62 10.30
C VAL A 197 -4.98 -20.74 9.61
N TYR A 198 -4.42 -21.94 9.54
CA TYR A 198 -3.16 -22.17 8.82
C TYR A 198 -3.28 -21.88 7.33
N GLU A 199 -4.37 -22.28 6.67
CA GLU A 199 -4.56 -22.00 5.24
C GLU A 199 -4.61 -20.49 4.96
N LEU A 200 -5.27 -19.71 5.82
CA LEU A 200 -5.32 -18.25 5.71
C LEU A 200 -3.94 -17.63 5.95
N MET A 201 -3.23 -18.05 7.00
CA MET A 201 -1.90 -17.51 7.34
C MET A 201 -0.86 -17.74 6.25
N ASN A 202 -0.97 -18.85 5.51
CA ASN A 202 -0.03 -19.21 4.44
C ASN A 202 -0.52 -18.80 3.04
N ASN A 203 -1.57 -17.98 2.94
CA ASN A 203 -2.18 -17.57 1.67
C ASN A 203 -2.57 -18.76 0.77
N MET A 204 -2.95 -19.90 1.37
CA MET A 204 -3.53 -21.03 0.64
C MET A 204 -5.03 -20.79 0.35
N ALA A 205 -5.68 -20.03 1.21
CA ALA A 205 -7.05 -19.56 1.05
C ALA A 205 -7.12 -18.06 1.30
N ASP A 206 -8.02 -17.39 0.58
CA ASP A 206 -8.28 -15.96 0.75
C ASP A 206 -9.35 -15.71 1.82
N VAL A 207 -10.31 -16.65 1.95
CA VAL A 207 -11.43 -16.55 2.88
C VAL A 207 -11.72 -17.93 3.47
N ALA A 208 -12.01 -17.97 4.78
CA ALA A 208 -12.55 -19.16 5.42
C ALA A 208 -14.04 -18.98 5.72
N VAL A 209 -14.86 -19.93 5.29
CA VAL A 209 -16.33 -19.90 5.50
C VAL A 209 -16.74 -21.09 6.34
N GLY A 210 -17.45 -20.83 7.43
CA GLY A 210 -17.98 -21.84 8.31
C GLY A 210 -18.31 -21.28 9.70
N PRO A 211 -18.71 -22.13 10.65
CA PRO A 211 -18.98 -21.73 12.02
C PRO A 211 -17.67 -21.54 12.80
N ILE A 212 -16.95 -20.47 12.48
CA ILE A 212 -15.65 -20.15 13.09
C ILE A 212 -15.89 -19.25 14.31
N THR A 213 -15.51 -19.74 15.49
CA THR A 213 -15.53 -18.93 16.71
C THR A 213 -14.41 -17.90 16.70
N VAL A 214 -14.77 -16.63 16.93
CA VAL A 214 -13.81 -15.55 17.19
C VAL A 214 -13.28 -15.73 18.61
N THR A 215 -11.98 -15.97 18.73
CA THR A 215 -11.27 -16.12 20.01
C THR A 215 -10.06 -15.19 20.02
N TYR A 216 -9.62 -14.79 21.21
CA TYR A 216 -8.44 -13.92 21.37
C TYR A 216 -7.21 -14.47 20.64
N GLU A 217 -6.97 -15.78 20.71
CA GLU A 217 -5.85 -16.45 20.05
C GLU A 217 -5.89 -16.29 18.52
N ARG A 218 -7.09 -16.23 17.91
CA ARG A 218 -7.26 -16.12 16.45
C ARG A 218 -7.27 -14.68 15.92
N GLU A 219 -7.45 -13.70 16.81
CA GLU A 219 -7.50 -12.29 16.45
C GLU A 219 -6.13 -11.61 16.49
N ARG A 220 -5.23 -12.12 17.33
CA ARG A 220 -3.89 -11.58 17.56
C ARG A 220 -2.95 -11.79 16.38
#